data_AF-G8BZQ8-F1
#
_entry.id   AF-G8BZQ8-F1
#
_cell.length_a   1.000
_cell.length_b   1.000
_cell.length_c   1.000
_cell.angle_alpha   90.00
_cell.angle_beta   90.00
_cell.angle_gamma   90.00
#
_symmetry.space_group_name_H-M   'P 1'
#
loop_
_entity.id
_entity.type
_entity.pdbx_description
1 polymer ?
#
loop_
_entity_poly.entity_id
_entity_poly.type
_entity_poly.pdbx_seq_one_letter_code
_entity_poly.pdbx_strand_id
1 'polypeptide(L)'
;MLGLFKRVFGRREDTSLVDRYTKELTEITGSIHALEAKSSDNEARVKHLQRQLTFYGVAFCVLRVSYVMVNSGVHTLYDRTVLLNVVVCMLGVVCAKLGLGRVDEYVRHRRIVRIDELRSQHAARLEAFKKDTDFNLTSSIIKRFSSGANESDDIVLLLDDEIRGKYEELDDLKTELIALEKNDKLKDAKERDKWFDKIINSLAGDSDLGHRYAAIQCGKCQQFTGCYRLAGGPLHYKCANCDEVIEEPATTTGSG
;
A
#
# COMPACT_ATOMS: atom_id res chain seq x y z
N MET A 1 -33.05 -4.07 -41.88
CA MET A 1 -33.44 -3.56 -40.54
C MET A 1 -33.41 -4.66 -39.48
N LEU A 2 -32.26 -5.33 -39.26
CA LEU A 2 -32.14 -6.44 -38.29
C LEU A 2 -30.83 -6.40 -37.47
N GLY A 3 -30.07 -5.29 -37.54
CA GLY A 3 -28.77 -5.17 -36.87
C GLY A 3 -28.78 -4.47 -35.51
N LEU A 4 -29.88 -3.82 -35.13
CA LEU A 4 -29.92 -2.94 -33.94
C LEU A 4 -30.36 -3.64 -32.65
N PHE A 5 -31.02 -4.80 -32.73
CA PHE A 5 -31.49 -5.52 -31.54
C PHE A 5 -30.41 -6.34 -30.83
N LYS A 6 -29.28 -6.63 -31.48
CA LYS A 6 -28.21 -7.46 -30.89
C LYS A 6 -27.31 -6.69 -29.91
N ARG A 7 -27.40 -5.35 -29.84
CA ARG A 7 -26.57 -4.52 -28.94
C ARG A 7 -27.16 -4.28 -27.55
N VAL A 8 -28.44 -4.56 -27.34
CA VAL A 8 -29.11 -4.24 -26.05
C VAL A 8 -29.01 -5.39 -25.05
N PHE A 9 -28.76 -6.62 -25.50
CA PHE A 9 -28.73 -7.80 -24.61
C PHE A 9 -27.38 -8.06 -23.91
N GLY A 10 -26.30 -7.37 -24.27
CA GLY A 10 -24.97 -7.60 -23.66
C GLY A 10 -24.72 -6.91 -22.31
N ARG A 11 -25.59 -6.00 -21.85
CA ARG A 11 -25.31 -5.13 -20.70
C ARG A 11 -25.83 -5.64 -19.34
N ARG A 12 -26.56 -6.76 -19.33
CA ARG A 12 -27.26 -7.27 -18.14
C ARG A 12 -26.46 -8.33 -17.37
N GLU A 13 -25.51 -8.98 -18.03
CA GLU A 13 -24.68 -10.04 -17.44
C GLU A 13 -23.59 -9.44 -16.54
N ASP A 14 -22.95 -8.36 -16.97
CA ASP A 14 -21.90 -7.66 -16.21
C ASP A 14 -22.40 -7.13 -14.86
N THR A 15 -23.63 -6.61 -14.80
CA THR A 15 -24.22 -6.16 -13.53
C THR A 15 -24.41 -7.30 -12.54
N SER A 16 -24.67 -8.52 -13.02
CA SER A 16 -24.84 -9.70 -12.17
C SER A 16 -23.51 -10.30 -11.71
N LEU A 17 -22.46 -10.22 -12.55
CA LEU A 17 -21.10 -10.62 -12.19
C LEU A 17 -20.54 -9.68 -11.13
N VAL A 18 -20.68 -8.37 -11.32
CA VAL A 18 -20.27 -7.37 -10.34
C VAL A 18 -20.97 -7.60 -9.00
N ASP A 19 -22.28 -7.85 -9.00
CA ASP A 19 -23.05 -8.07 -7.76
C ASP A 19 -22.66 -9.37 -7.04
N ARG A 20 -22.26 -10.40 -7.79
CA ARG A 20 -21.72 -11.64 -7.22
C ARG A 20 -20.33 -11.41 -6.60
N TYR A 21 -19.46 -10.69 -7.30
CA TYR A 21 -18.12 -10.38 -6.80
C TYR A 21 -18.18 -9.45 -5.58
N THR A 22 -19.03 -8.42 -5.58
CA THR A 22 -19.21 -7.56 -4.41
C THR A 22 -19.68 -8.37 -3.20
N LYS A 23 -20.63 -9.30 -3.39
CA LYS A 23 -21.10 -10.20 -2.34
C LYS A 23 -19.98 -11.08 -1.81
N GLU A 24 -19.20 -11.72 -2.68
CA GLU A 24 -18.06 -12.56 -2.28
C GLU A 24 -16.97 -11.74 -1.56
N LEU A 25 -16.65 -10.53 -2.03
CA LEU A 25 -15.71 -9.65 -1.34
C LEU A 25 -16.22 -9.26 0.06
N THR A 26 -17.50 -8.91 0.19
CA THR A 26 -18.08 -8.57 1.50
C THR A 26 -18.08 -9.77 2.47
N GLU A 27 -18.29 -10.98 1.96
CA GLU A 27 -18.25 -12.20 2.77
C GLU A 27 -16.83 -12.48 3.28
N ILE A 28 -15.82 -12.38 2.40
CA ILE A 28 -14.43 -12.60 2.80
C ILE A 28 -14.00 -11.50 3.78
N THR A 29 -14.30 -10.23 3.53
CA THR A 29 -13.99 -9.12 4.45
C THR A 29 -14.68 -9.31 5.81
N GLY A 30 -15.96 -9.73 5.82
CA GLY A 30 -16.68 -10.07 7.04
C GLY A 30 -16.02 -11.21 7.82
N SER A 31 -15.52 -12.24 7.12
CA SER A 31 -14.82 -13.37 7.75
C SER A 31 -13.48 -12.95 8.37
N ILE A 32 -12.75 -12.03 7.74
CA ILE A 32 -11.49 -11.47 8.27
C ILE A 32 -11.76 -10.70 9.55
N HIS A 33 -12.72 -9.76 9.53
CA HIS A 33 -13.05 -8.97 10.71
C HIS A 33 -13.60 -9.82 11.87
N ALA A 34 -14.42 -10.85 11.57
CA ALA A 34 -14.89 -11.78 12.59
C ALA A 34 -13.73 -12.55 13.24
N LEU A 35 -12.70 -12.92 12.47
CA LEU A 35 -11.50 -13.58 12.99
C LEU A 35 -10.60 -12.63 13.78
N GLU A 36 -10.44 -11.39 13.33
CA GLU A 36 -9.67 -10.34 14.02
C GLU A 36 -10.32 -9.97 15.35
N ALA A 37 -11.63 -9.69 15.37
CA ALA A 37 -12.39 -9.42 16.59
C ALA A 37 -12.30 -10.58 17.59
N LYS A 38 -12.49 -11.81 17.11
CA LYS A 38 -12.33 -13.02 17.94
C LYS A 38 -10.90 -13.22 18.43
N SER A 39 -9.90 -12.72 17.71
CA SER A 39 -8.50 -12.74 18.15
C SER A 39 -8.27 -11.77 19.29
N SER A 40 -8.74 -10.52 19.15
CA SER A 40 -8.65 -9.48 20.17
C SER A 40 -9.35 -9.89 21.48
N ASP A 41 -10.57 -10.43 21.38
CA ASP A 41 -11.32 -10.95 22.53
C ASP A 41 -10.59 -12.08 23.26
N ASN A 42 -9.92 -12.97 22.51
CA ASN A 42 -9.14 -14.04 23.12
C ASN A 42 -7.88 -13.51 23.80
N GLU A 43 -7.23 -12.50 23.23
CA GLU A 43 -6.06 -11.87 23.86
C GLU A 43 -6.43 -11.25 25.21
N ALA A 44 -7.58 -10.56 25.28
CA ALA A 44 -8.11 -10.02 26.53
C ALA A 44 -8.39 -11.14 27.55
N ARG A 45 -8.99 -12.26 27.11
CA ARG A 45 -9.25 -13.43 27.97
C ARG A 45 -7.97 -14.08 28.48
N VAL A 46 -6.95 -14.23 27.64
CA VAL A 46 -5.64 -14.79 28.03
C VAL A 46 -4.96 -13.89 29.04
N LYS A 47 -4.93 -12.57 28.82
CA LYS A 47 -4.40 -11.60 29.79
C LYS A 47 -5.12 -11.69 31.14
N HIS A 48 -6.45 -11.81 31.11
CA HIS A 48 -7.25 -11.98 32.31
C HIS A 48 -6.95 -13.30 33.03
N LEU A 49 -6.90 -14.43 32.30
CA LEU A 49 -6.52 -15.75 32.84
C LEU A 49 -5.12 -15.75 33.43
N GLN A 50 -4.15 -15.13 32.75
CA GLN A 50 -2.78 -15.02 33.24
C GLN A 50 -2.73 -14.22 34.54
N ARG A 51 -3.49 -13.12 34.64
CA ARG A 51 -3.61 -12.35 35.88
C ARG A 51 -4.25 -13.18 37.00
N GLN A 52 -5.34 -13.88 36.71
CA GLN A 52 -5.98 -14.78 37.67
C GLN A 52 -5.01 -15.89 38.13
N LEU A 53 -4.32 -16.55 37.21
CA LEU A 53 -3.34 -17.59 37.53
C LEU A 53 -2.22 -17.05 38.42
N THR A 54 -1.71 -15.84 38.18
CA THR A 54 -0.70 -15.24 39.06
C THR A 54 -1.26 -14.96 40.45
N PHE A 55 -2.49 -14.46 40.56
CA PHE A 55 -3.11 -14.16 41.84
C PHE A 55 -3.38 -15.45 42.65
N TYR A 56 -4.02 -16.45 42.05
CA TYR A 56 -4.30 -17.73 42.70
C TYR A 56 -3.03 -18.54 42.97
N GLY A 57 -2.04 -18.49 42.08
CA GLY A 57 -0.76 -19.15 42.26
C GLY A 57 0.01 -18.60 43.48
N VAL A 58 0.07 -17.28 43.64
CA VAL A 58 0.70 -16.64 44.81
C VAL A 58 -0.08 -16.96 46.10
N ALA A 59 -1.42 -16.87 46.07
CA ALA A 59 -2.24 -17.22 47.23
C ALA A 59 -2.04 -18.69 47.66
N PHE A 60 -1.98 -19.61 46.71
CA PHE A 60 -1.69 -21.02 46.98
C PHE A 60 -0.28 -21.22 47.57
N CYS A 61 0.72 -20.51 47.06
CA CYS A 61 2.07 -20.54 47.63
C CYS A 61 2.07 -20.10 49.09
N VAL A 62 1.40 -18.99 49.42
CA VAL A 62 1.31 -18.46 50.80
C VAL A 62 0.60 -19.46 51.72
N LEU A 63 -0.54 -20.02 51.30
CA LEU A 63 -1.26 -21.03 52.09
C LEU A 63 -0.41 -22.27 52.32
N ARG A 64 0.31 -22.73 51.30
CA ARG A 64 1.15 -23.92 51.40
C ARG A 64 2.33 -23.69 52.34
N VAL A 65 2.99 -22.54 52.25
CA VAL A 65 4.07 -22.15 53.18
C VAL A 65 3.54 -22.04 54.60
N SER A 66 2.40 -21.38 54.81
CA SER A 66 1.74 -21.26 56.11
C SER A 66 1.43 -22.63 56.73
N TYR A 67 0.88 -23.57 55.95
CA TYR A 67 0.61 -24.93 56.40
C TYR A 67 1.88 -25.67 56.85
N VAL A 68 2.96 -25.57 56.06
CA VAL A 68 4.24 -26.19 56.40
C VAL A 68 4.81 -25.56 57.68
N MET A 69 4.72 -24.25 57.86
CA MET A 69 5.21 -23.58 59.08
C MET A 69 4.48 -24.06 60.36
N VAL A 70 3.17 -24.28 60.29
CA VAL A 70 2.39 -24.78 61.45
C VAL A 70 2.74 -26.24 61.75
N ASN A 71 2.87 -27.08 60.72
CA ASN A 71 3.10 -28.51 60.91
C ASN A 71 4.54 -28.86 61.33
N SER A 72 5.53 -28.06 60.93
CA SER A 72 6.96 -28.33 61.18
C SER A 72 7.45 -27.78 62.53
N GLY A 73 6.65 -26.93 63.18
CA GLY A 73 7.07 -26.17 64.36
C GLY A 73 8.00 -25.00 64.03
N VAL A 74 7.99 -23.96 64.86
CA VAL A 74 8.68 -22.67 64.59
C VAL A 74 10.22 -22.80 64.52
N HIS A 75 10.81 -23.86 65.08
CA HIS A 75 12.26 -24.06 65.12
C HIS A 75 12.89 -24.62 63.84
N THR A 76 12.10 -25.07 62.86
CA THR A 76 12.59 -25.69 61.60
C THR A 76 12.45 -24.79 60.37
N LEU A 77 12.34 -23.47 60.57
CA LEU A 77 12.26 -22.50 59.46
C LEU A 77 13.49 -22.51 58.54
N TYR A 78 14.59 -23.12 58.97
CA TYR A 78 15.82 -23.28 58.18
C TYR A 78 16.10 -24.72 57.73
N ASP A 79 15.14 -25.62 57.91
CA ASP A 79 15.32 -26.99 57.41
C ASP A 79 15.28 -27.00 55.88
N ARG A 80 16.18 -27.78 55.27
CA ARG A 80 16.37 -27.83 53.80
C ARG A 80 15.07 -28.19 53.08
N THR A 81 14.18 -28.91 53.74
CA THR A 81 12.88 -29.37 53.25
C THR A 81 11.89 -28.22 52.98
N VAL A 82 11.88 -27.18 53.82
CA VAL A 82 10.98 -26.02 53.66
C VAL A 82 11.43 -25.14 52.50
N LEU A 83 12.74 -24.87 52.41
CA LEU A 83 13.34 -24.13 51.30
C LEU A 83 13.09 -24.81 49.96
N LEU A 84 13.26 -26.14 49.88
CA LEU A 84 13.00 -26.90 48.66
C LEU A 84 11.54 -26.79 48.21
N ASN A 85 10.59 -26.89 49.14
CA ASN A 85 9.16 -26.74 48.83
C ASN A 85 8.80 -25.36 48.30
N VAL A 86 9.34 -24.28 48.88
CA VAL A 86 9.11 -22.90 48.40
C VAL A 86 9.64 -22.74 46.98
N VAL A 87 10.87 -23.22 46.72
CA VAL A 87 11.50 -23.15 45.41
C VAL A 87 10.69 -23.94 44.37
N VAL A 88 10.25 -25.14 44.70
CA VAL A 88 9.41 -25.97 43.82
C VAL A 88 8.07 -25.30 43.53
N CYS A 89 7.44 -24.67 44.53
CA CYS A 89 6.16 -23.96 44.34
C CYS A 89 6.32 -22.74 43.40
N MET A 90 7.38 -21.95 43.61
CA MET A 90 7.69 -20.80 42.75
C MET A 90 8.04 -21.23 41.32
N LEU A 91 8.85 -22.28 41.16
CA LEU A 91 9.13 -22.87 39.85
C LEU A 91 7.86 -23.38 39.17
N GLY A 92 6.96 -24.03 39.90
CA GLY A 92 5.68 -24.51 39.37
C GLY A 92 4.83 -23.38 38.77
N VAL A 93 4.70 -22.26 39.49
CA VAL A 93 3.96 -21.08 39.00
C VAL A 93 4.62 -20.46 37.78
N VAL A 94 5.96 -20.34 37.78
CA VAL A 94 6.72 -19.80 36.63
C VAL A 94 6.58 -20.72 35.41
N CYS A 95 6.74 -22.04 35.59
CA CYS A 95 6.56 -23.02 34.52
C CYS A 95 5.15 -22.99 33.94
N ALA A 96 4.11 -22.89 34.78
CA ALA A 96 2.73 -22.78 34.33
C ALA A 96 2.51 -21.50 33.50
N LYS A 97 3.09 -20.36 33.93
CA LYS A 97 3.01 -19.09 33.20
C LYS A 97 3.73 -19.17 31.85
N LEU A 98 4.93 -19.74 31.80
CA LEU A 98 5.67 -19.95 30.55
C LEU A 98 4.93 -20.91 29.61
N GLY A 99 4.33 -21.97 30.16
CA GLY A 99 3.53 -22.93 29.40
C GLY A 99 2.34 -22.25 28.71
N LEU A 100 1.58 -21.44 29.44
CA LEU A 100 0.46 -20.68 28.86
C LEU A 100 0.92 -19.69 27.78
N GLY A 101 2.02 -18.96 28.02
CA GLY A 101 2.56 -18.03 27.04
C GLY A 101 3.00 -18.72 25.75
N ARG A 102 3.65 -19.89 25.86
CA ARG A 102 4.12 -20.65 24.69
C ARG A 102 2.96 -21.24 23.89
N VAL A 103 1.90 -21.70 24.56
CA VAL A 103 0.67 -22.17 23.89
C VAL A 103 -0.03 -21.02 23.19
N ASP A 104 -0.10 -19.85 23.82
CA ASP A 104 -0.70 -18.65 23.22
C ASP A 104 0.06 -18.23 21.95
N GLU A 105 1.38 -18.14 22.02
CA GLU A 105 2.24 -17.80 20.89
C GLU A 105 2.07 -18.79 19.73
N TYR A 106 1.96 -20.09 20.03
CA TYR A 106 1.69 -21.12 19.02
C TYR A 106 0.32 -20.96 18.34
N VAL A 107 -0.73 -20.70 19.13
CA VAL A 107 -2.08 -20.46 18.61
C VAL A 107 -2.13 -19.18 17.78
N ARG A 108 -1.45 -18.12 18.24
CA ARG A 108 -1.36 -16.83 17.55
C ARG A 108 -0.68 -16.98 16.20
N HIS A 109 0.42 -17.72 16.13
CA HIS A 109 1.12 -17.98 14.87
C HIS A 109 0.21 -18.67 13.85
N ARG A 110 -0.52 -19.72 14.24
CA ARG A 110 -1.46 -20.41 13.34
C ARG A 110 -2.57 -19.47 12.84
N ARG A 111 -3.05 -18.55 13.68
CA ARG A 111 -4.08 -17.57 13.29
C ARG A 111 -3.54 -16.54 12.32
N ILE A 112 -2.32 -16.03 12.53
CA ILE A 112 -1.67 -15.07 11.62
C ILE A 112 -1.53 -15.69 10.22
N VAL A 113 -1.04 -16.94 10.14
CA VAL A 113 -0.94 -17.66 8.87
C VAL A 113 -2.30 -17.78 8.18
N ARG A 114 -3.38 -18.05 8.94
CA ARG A 114 -4.72 -18.15 8.36
C ARG A 114 -5.27 -16.80 7.87
N ILE A 115 -4.98 -15.72 8.58
CA ILE A 115 -5.35 -14.36 8.15
C ILE A 115 -4.58 -13.99 6.88
N ASP A 116 -3.29 -14.31 6.81
CA ASP A 116 -2.46 -14.05 5.65
C ASP A 116 -2.94 -14.82 4.41
N GLU A 117 -3.33 -16.10 4.59
CA GLU A 117 -3.95 -16.91 3.54
C GLU A 117 -5.27 -16.30 3.04
N LEU A 118 -6.11 -15.77 3.93
CA LEU A 118 -7.35 -15.09 3.55
C LEU A 118 -7.06 -13.78 2.81
N ARG A 119 -6.03 -13.03 3.23
CA ARG A 119 -5.59 -11.80 2.55
C ARG A 119 -5.04 -12.10 1.16
N SER A 120 -4.25 -13.16 0.99
CA SER A 120 -3.76 -13.59 -0.32
C SER A 120 -4.89 -14.04 -1.23
N GLN A 121 -5.91 -14.73 -0.70
CA GLN A 121 -7.11 -15.08 -1.46
C GLN A 121 -7.90 -13.83 -1.90
N HIS A 122 -8.02 -12.82 -1.03
CA HIS A 122 -8.64 -11.54 -1.37
C HIS A 122 -7.87 -10.82 -2.49
N ALA A 123 -6.55 -10.73 -2.37
CA ALA A 123 -5.69 -10.10 -3.37
C ALA A 123 -5.77 -10.81 -4.74
N ALA A 124 -5.70 -12.15 -4.75
CA ALA A 124 -5.80 -12.94 -5.97
C ALA A 124 -7.17 -12.79 -6.67
N ARG A 125 -8.26 -12.75 -5.89
CA ARG A 125 -9.61 -12.53 -6.45
C ARG A 125 -9.80 -11.10 -6.97
N LEU A 126 -9.22 -10.10 -6.29
CA LEU A 126 -9.24 -8.73 -6.77
C LEU A 126 -8.51 -8.60 -8.12
N GLU A 127 -7.40 -9.32 -8.30
CA GLU A 127 -6.64 -9.35 -9.54
C GLU A 127 -7.39 -10.09 -10.66
N ALA A 128 -8.03 -11.21 -10.36
CA ALA A 128 -8.93 -11.90 -11.29
C ALA A 128 -10.08 -10.97 -11.74
N PHE A 129 -10.69 -10.26 -10.80
CA PHE A 129 -11.75 -9.28 -11.09
C PHE A 129 -11.26 -8.12 -11.97
N LYS A 130 -10.03 -7.63 -11.76
CA LYS A 130 -9.38 -6.62 -12.62
C LYS A 130 -9.15 -7.11 -14.04
N LYS A 131 -8.86 -8.40 -14.21
CA LYS A 131 -8.66 -9.01 -15.52
C LYS A 131 -9.98 -9.22 -16.27
N ASP A 132 -11.05 -9.52 -15.53
CA ASP A 132 -12.36 -9.84 -16.09
C ASP A 132 -13.26 -8.61 -16.33
N THR A 133 -12.94 -7.44 -15.77
CA THR A 133 -13.75 -6.21 -15.92
C THR A 133 -12.98 -5.07 -16.59
N ASP A 134 -13.64 -4.35 -17.49
CA ASP A 134 -13.10 -3.13 -18.13
C ASP A 134 -12.73 -2.08 -17.07
N PHE A 135 -11.53 -1.49 -17.24
CA PHE A 135 -10.80 -0.63 -16.28
C PHE A 135 -11.64 0.44 -15.56
N ASN A 136 -12.70 0.95 -16.20
CA ASN A 136 -13.55 2.01 -15.68
C ASN A 136 -14.54 1.57 -14.60
N LEU A 137 -15.05 0.33 -14.64
CA LEU A 137 -15.93 -0.20 -13.58
C LEU A 137 -15.13 -0.60 -12.34
N THR A 138 -13.95 -1.16 -12.57
CA THR A 138 -13.05 -1.66 -11.52
C THR A 138 -12.51 -0.54 -10.65
N SER A 139 -12.19 0.63 -11.23
CA SER A 139 -11.71 1.82 -10.50
C SER A 139 -12.63 2.21 -9.33
N SER A 140 -13.95 2.25 -9.57
CA SER A 140 -14.92 2.68 -8.55
C SER A 140 -15.12 1.63 -7.43
N ILE A 141 -15.02 0.35 -7.76
CA ILE A 141 -15.19 -0.78 -6.84
C ILE A 141 -13.92 -0.96 -6.01
N ILE A 142 -12.75 -0.94 -6.64
CA ILE A 142 -11.45 -0.95 -5.96
C ILE A 142 -11.39 0.24 -5.01
N LYS A 143 -11.83 1.44 -5.41
CA LYS A 143 -11.83 2.59 -4.51
C LYS A 143 -12.67 2.32 -3.27
N ARG A 144 -13.89 1.76 -3.38
CA ARG A 144 -14.75 1.43 -2.22
C ARG A 144 -14.23 0.30 -1.32
N PHE A 145 -13.56 -0.71 -1.86
CA PHE A 145 -13.03 -1.82 -1.06
C PHE A 145 -11.60 -1.58 -0.55
N SER A 146 -10.82 -0.77 -1.26
CA SER A 146 -9.54 -0.22 -0.79
C SER A 146 -9.74 0.84 0.29
N SER A 147 -10.92 1.47 0.37
CA SER A 147 -11.25 2.51 1.36
C SER A 147 -12.41 2.12 2.30
N GLY A 148 -12.80 0.85 2.35
CA GLY A 148 -14.04 0.41 3.01
C GLY A 148 -13.89 -0.09 4.44
N ALA A 149 -14.42 0.70 5.38
CA ALA A 149 -15.27 0.32 6.53
C ALA A 149 -14.71 0.03 7.94
N ASN A 150 -13.40 0.06 8.19
CA ASN A 150 -12.73 0.51 9.45
C ASN A 150 -11.34 -0.14 9.61
N GLU A 151 -10.35 0.70 9.90
CA GLU A 151 -8.97 0.39 10.35
C GLU A 151 -8.01 -0.16 9.27
N SER A 152 -7.53 0.55 8.23
CA SER A 152 -7.35 1.98 7.89
C SER A 152 -6.22 2.81 8.50
N ASP A 153 -5.35 2.34 9.40
CA ASP A 153 -4.37 3.29 9.94
C ASP A 153 -2.94 3.08 9.37
N ASP A 154 -2.34 1.90 9.43
CA ASP A 154 -0.90 1.80 9.09
C ASP A 154 -0.57 1.63 7.60
N ILE A 155 -1.45 1.00 6.81
CA ILE A 155 -1.24 0.82 5.35
C ILE A 155 -1.76 2.05 4.58
N VAL A 156 -2.73 2.77 5.16
CA VAL A 156 -3.23 4.03 4.62
C VAL A 156 -2.21 5.13 4.88
N LEU A 157 -1.57 5.23 6.05
CA LEU A 157 -0.61 6.33 6.31
C LEU A 157 0.55 6.42 5.31
N LEU A 158 1.09 5.27 4.88
CA LEU A 158 2.16 5.23 3.87
C LEU A 158 1.66 5.49 2.44
N LEU A 159 0.37 5.24 2.17
CA LEU A 159 -0.24 5.48 0.86
C LEU A 159 -0.89 6.87 0.77
N ASP A 160 -1.28 7.45 1.91
CA ASP A 160 -1.95 8.74 2.04
C ASP A 160 -0.95 9.88 1.87
N ASP A 161 0.34 9.71 2.18
CA ASP A 161 1.35 10.73 1.86
C ASP A 161 1.58 10.86 0.34
N GLU A 162 1.62 9.75 -0.40
CA GLU A 162 1.75 9.76 -1.86
C GLU A 162 0.44 10.21 -2.54
N ILE A 163 -0.70 9.76 -2.02
CA ILE A 163 -2.03 10.14 -2.53
C ILE A 163 -2.35 11.60 -2.19
N ARG A 164 -2.02 12.10 -0.99
CA ARG A 164 -2.17 13.51 -0.59
C ARG A 164 -1.28 14.39 -1.44
N GLY A 165 -0.04 13.99 -1.73
CA GLY A 165 0.81 14.69 -2.69
C GLY A 165 0.15 14.84 -4.06
N LYS A 166 -0.50 13.77 -4.56
CA LYS A 166 -1.29 13.84 -5.80
C LYS A 166 -2.57 14.67 -5.71
N TYR A 167 -3.21 14.74 -4.54
CA TYR A 167 -4.37 15.60 -4.32
C TYR A 167 -3.99 17.08 -4.22
N GLU A 168 -2.87 17.41 -3.58
CA GLU A 168 -2.32 18.76 -3.53
C GLU A 168 -1.89 19.23 -4.94
N GLU A 169 -1.22 18.38 -5.72
CA GLU A 169 -0.90 18.66 -7.13
C GLU A 169 -2.17 18.95 -7.95
N LEU A 170 -3.23 18.15 -7.77
CA LEU A 170 -4.49 18.31 -8.50
C LEU A 170 -5.27 19.55 -8.05
N ASP A 171 -5.22 19.92 -6.78
CA ASP A 171 -5.89 21.12 -6.27
C ASP A 171 -5.14 22.38 -6.72
N ASP A 172 -3.81 22.39 -6.72
CA ASP A 172 -3.00 23.48 -7.28
C ASP A 172 -3.27 23.67 -8.77
N LEU A 173 -3.29 22.59 -9.56
CA LEU A 173 -3.63 22.62 -10.99
C LEU A 173 -5.04 23.16 -11.24
N LYS A 174 -6.00 22.77 -10.41
CA LYS A 174 -7.38 23.25 -10.50
C LYS A 174 -7.48 24.72 -10.14
N THR A 175 -6.71 25.16 -9.16
CA THR A 175 -6.68 26.56 -8.71
C THR A 175 -5.99 27.44 -9.76
N GLU A 176 -4.94 26.94 -10.41
CA GLU A 176 -4.28 27.59 -11.55
C GLU A 176 -5.20 27.67 -12.77
N LEU A 177 -5.95 26.60 -13.08
CA LEU A 177 -6.97 26.62 -14.13
C LEU A 177 -8.07 27.64 -13.86
N ILE A 178 -8.58 27.72 -12.63
CA ILE A 178 -9.60 28.70 -12.23
C ILE A 178 -9.03 30.13 -12.27
N ALA A 179 -7.76 30.31 -11.89
CA ALA A 179 -7.07 31.60 -11.98
C ALA A 179 -6.84 32.04 -13.43
N LEU A 180 -6.59 31.09 -14.35
CA LEU A 180 -6.45 31.34 -15.78
C LEU A 180 -7.81 31.56 -16.47
N GLU A 181 -8.85 30.83 -16.06
CA GLU A 181 -10.23 31.03 -16.53
C GLU A 181 -10.77 32.39 -16.12
N LYS A 182 -10.40 32.88 -14.93
CA LYS A 182 -10.78 34.21 -14.44
C LYS A 182 -9.93 35.33 -15.03
N ASN A 183 -8.73 35.02 -15.54
CA ASN A 183 -7.93 35.93 -16.37
C ASN A 183 -8.40 35.83 -17.82
N ASP A 184 -9.56 36.42 -18.09
CA ASP A 184 -10.20 36.56 -19.41
C ASP A 184 -9.40 37.50 -20.36
N LYS A 185 -8.13 37.17 -20.59
CA LYS A 185 -7.17 37.88 -21.44
C LYS A 185 -6.46 36.97 -22.46
N LEU A 186 -6.95 35.76 -22.72
CA LEU A 186 -6.48 34.92 -23.82
C LEU A 186 -7.50 34.91 -24.96
N LYS A 187 -7.70 36.10 -25.55
CA LYS A 187 -8.55 36.29 -26.73
C LYS A 187 -7.91 35.79 -28.03
N ASP A 188 -6.62 35.47 -28.04
CA ASP A 188 -5.94 34.95 -29.22
C ASP A 188 -5.91 33.42 -29.26
N ALA A 189 -6.55 32.85 -30.29
CA ALA A 189 -6.65 31.41 -30.51
C ALA A 189 -5.27 30.72 -30.61
N LYS A 190 -4.24 31.43 -31.07
CA LYS A 190 -2.87 30.93 -31.16
C LYS A 190 -2.18 30.72 -29.82
N GLU A 191 -2.54 31.49 -28.79
CA GLU A 191 -1.96 31.31 -27.45
C GLU A 191 -2.65 30.19 -26.69
N ARG A 192 -3.95 29.98 -26.96
CA ARG A 192 -4.67 28.81 -26.44
C ARG A 192 -4.15 27.51 -27.02
N ASP A 193 -3.91 27.42 -28.33
CA ASP A 193 -3.34 26.20 -28.93
C ASP A 193 -1.96 25.88 -28.36
N LYS A 194 -1.10 26.89 -28.16
CA LYS A 194 0.21 26.70 -27.51
C LYS A 194 0.10 26.24 -26.06
N TRP A 195 -0.91 26.71 -25.34
CA TRP A 195 -1.17 26.29 -23.97
C TRP A 195 -1.74 24.87 -23.91
N PHE A 196 -2.67 24.53 -24.81
CA PHE A 196 -3.19 23.17 -24.96
C PHE A 196 -2.09 22.17 -25.34
N ASP A 197 -1.22 22.51 -26.29
CA ASP A 197 -0.07 21.68 -26.67
C ASP A 197 0.90 21.49 -25.50
N LYS A 198 1.12 22.53 -24.68
CA LYS A 198 2.00 22.45 -23.50
C LYS A 198 1.44 21.51 -22.43
N ILE A 199 0.12 21.50 -22.24
CA ILE A 199 -0.56 20.57 -21.32
C ILE A 199 -0.56 19.15 -21.88
N ILE A 200 -0.84 18.97 -23.17
CA ILE A 200 -0.79 17.66 -23.83
C ILE A 200 0.61 17.06 -23.75
N ASN A 201 1.67 17.84 -23.99
CA ASN A 201 3.05 17.37 -23.86
C ASN A 201 3.44 17.03 -22.41
N SER A 202 2.95 17.80 -21.44
CA SER A 202 3.19 17.51 -20.02
C SER A 202 2.44 16.26 -19.54
N LEU A 203 1.21 16.04 -20.04
CA LEU A 203 0.40 14.87 -19.72
C LEU A 203 0.89 13.60 -20.44
N ALA A 204 1.53 13.77 -21.60
CA ALA A 204 2.17 12.69 -22.36
C ALA A 204 3.54 12.27 -21.80
N GLY A 205 4.06 12.95 -20.76
CA GLY A 205 5.30 12.58 -20.07
C GLY A 205 6.59 13.02 -20.78
N ASP A 206 6.55 14.07 -21.60
CA ASP A 206 7.64 14.49 -22.50
C ASP A 206 8.67 15.47 -21.87
N SER A 207 8.62 15.71 -20.56
CA SER A 207 9.50 16.70 -19.90
C SER A 207 10.99 16.31 -19.87
N ASP A 208 11.35 15.09 -20.27
CA ASP A 208 12.75 14.59 -20.27
C ASP A 208 13.44 14.61 -21.64
N LEU A 209 12.72 14.92 -22.74
CA LEU A 209 13.29 14.87 -24.09
C LEU A 209 13.90 16.20 -24.55
N GLY A 210 13.47 17.34 -24.00
CA GLY A 210 13.93 18.67 -24.43
C GLY A 210 15.43 18.93 -24.24
N HIS A 211 16.08 18.29 -23.27
CA HIS A 211 17.51 18.48 -23.00
C HIS A 211 18.43 17.52 -23.76
N ARG A 212 17.88 16.49 -24.41
CA ARG A 212 18.68 15.50 -25.15
C ARG A 212 18.78 15.79 -26.64
N TYR A 213 17.89 16.59 -27.21
CA TYR A 213 17.85 16.86 -28.65
C TYR A 213 17.99 18.35 -28.95
N ALA A 214 19.08 18.73 -29.61
CA ALA A 214 19.26 20.09 -30.13
C ALA A 214 18.99 20.09 -31.63
N ALA A 215 18.28 21.08 -32.14
CA ALA A 215 18.07 21.14 -33.58
C ALA A 215 19.32 21.61 -34.33
N ILE A 216 19.55 21.05 -35.52
CA ILE A 216 20.70 21.41 -36.37
C ILE A 216 20.30 22.57 -37.27
N GLN A 217 20.87 23.74 -37.01
CA GLN A 217 20.75 24.91 -37.87
C GLN A 217 22.02 25.07 -38.70
N CYS A 218 21.86 25.20 -40.03
CA CYS A 218 23.02 25.42 -40.90
C CYS A 218 23.57 26.84 -40.69
N GLY A 219 24.87 26.97 -40.38
CA GLY A 219 25.49 28.28 -40.16
C GLY A 219 25.50 29.20 -41.39
N LYS A 220 25.39 28.62 -42.60
CA LYS A 220 25.52 29.36 -43.87
C LYS A 220 24.18 29.86 -44.41
N CYS A 221 23.15 29.03 -44.42
CA CYS A 221 21.82 29.42 -44.89
C CYS A 221 20.83 29.76 -43.75
N GLN A 222 21.23 29.53 -42.49
CA GLN A 222 20.44 29.71 -41.26
C GLN A 222 19.06 29.05 -41.26
N GLN A 223 18.80 28.14 -42.21
CA GLN A 223 17.54 27.42 -42.26
C GLN A 223 17.56 26.20 -41.36
N PHE A 224 16.39 25.96 -40.77
CA PHE A 224 16.11 24.79 -39.97
C PHE A 224 15.95 23.58 -40.87
N THR A 225 16.71 22.53 -40.60
CA THR A 225 16.81 21.37 -41.50
C THR A 225 15.82 20.25 -41.18
N GLY A 226 15.03 20.40 -40.10
CA GLY A 226 14.12 19.35 -39.63
C GLY A 226 14.82 18.20 -38.89
N CYS A 227 16.15 18.26 -38.78
CA CYS A 227 16.96 17.24 -38.12
C CYS A 227 17.38 17.69 -36.71
N TYR A 228 17.40 16.72 -35.79
CA TYR A 228 17.75 16.92 -34.39
C TYR A 228 19.00 16.10 -34.05
N ARG A 229 19.95 16.68 -33.31
CA ARG A 229 21.15 16.03 -32.80
C ARG A 229 20.96 15.62 -31.35
N LEU A 230 21.55 14.48 -30.96
CA LEU A 230 21.65 14.10 -29.55
C LEU A 230 22.75 14.92 -28.86
N ALA A 231 22.51 15.44 -27.66
CA ALA A 231 23.52 16.15 -26.88
C ALA A 231 24.75 15.24 -26.62
N GLY A 232 25.92 15.59 -27.18
CA GLY A 232 27.19 14.87 -27.00
C GLY A 232 27.54 13.82 -28.07
N GLY A 233 26.69 13.60 -29.08
CA GLY A 233 26.97 12.65 -30.18
C GLY A 233 27.76 13.26 -31.35
N PRO A 234 28.56 12.46 -32.09
CA PRO A 234 29.23 12.94 -33.30
C PRO A 234 28.20 13.29 -34.38
N LEU A 235 28.35 14.46 -35.01
CA LEU A 235 27.44 14.93 -36.05
C LEU A 235 28.15 14.95 -37.40
N HIS A 236 27.55 14.30 -38.40
CA HIS A 236 27.95 14.37 -39.80
C HIS A 236 26.70 14.68 -40.61
N TYR A 237 26.52 15.95 -40.97
CA TYR A 237 25.30 16.42 -41.64
C TYR A 237 25.63 17.28 -42.85
N LYS A 238 25.03 16.95 -44.01
CA LYS A 238 25.12 17.76 -45.22
C LYS A 238 23.80 18.52 -45.43
N CYS A 239 23.89 19.85 -45.50
CA CYS A 239 22.71 20.71 -45.65
C CYS A 239 22.07 20.54 -47.03
N ALA A 240 20.79 20.15 -47.06
CA ALA A 240 20.05 19.96 -48.31
C ALA A 240 19.82 21.26 -49.12
N ASN A 241 20.00 22.44 -48.53
CA ASN A 241 19.73 23.72 -49.20
C ASN A 241 20.99 24.47 -49.66
N CYS A 242 22.16 24.19 -49.08
CA CYS A 242 23.42 24.85 -49.49
C CYS A 242 24.62 23.92 -49.61
N ASP A 243 24.39 22.60 -49.50
CA ASP A 243 25.38 21.51 -49.60
C ASP A 243 26.57 21.58 -48.64
N GLU A 244 26.52 22.47 -47.64
CA GLU A 244 27.56 22.59 -46.61
C GLU A 244 27.57 21.33 -45.71
N VAL A 245 28.76 20.77 -45.49
CA VAL A 245 28.98 19.62 -44.62
C VAL A 245 29.43 20.10 -43.24
N ILE A 246 28.65 19.77 -42.22
CA ILE A 246 28.93 20.07 -40.82
C ILE A 246 29.44 18.78 -40.17
N GLU A 247 30.71 18.79 -39.78
CA GLU A 247 31.36 17.69 -39.07
C GLU A 247 31.80 18.18 -37.69
N GLU A 248 31.17 17.67 -36.63
CA GLU A 248 31.57 17.94 -35.24
C GLU A 248 31.95 16.62 -34.55
N PRO A 249 33.19 16.48 -34.03
CA PRO A 249 33.58 15.31 -33.26
C PRO A 249 32.92 15.30 -31.87
N ALA A 250 32.70 14.11 -31.31
CA ALA A 250 32.07 13.94 -30.01
C ALA A 250 32.88 14.64 -28.89
N THR A 251 32.26 15.59 -28.20
CA THR A 251 32.84 16.27 -27.03
C THR A 251 32.65 15.40 -25.79
N THR A 252 33.71 14.76 -25.32
CA THR A 252 33.75 14.07 -24.01
C THR A 252 33.84 15.11 -22.89
N THR A 253 32.72 15.61 -22.40
CA THR A 253 32.69 16.35 -21.11
C THR A 253 32.20 15.41 -20.02
N GLY A 254 33.15 14.83 -19.30
CA GLY A 254 32.94 14.13 -18.03
C GLY A 254 32.56 15.10 -16.91
N SER A 255 31.62 14.63 -16.09
CA SER A 255 31.02 15.27 -14.91
C SER A 255 32.03 15.65 -13.83
N GLY A 256 31.90 16.88 -13.33
CA GLY A 256 32.14 17.27 -11.93
C GLY A 256 30.82 17.69 -11.32
#